data_AF-A0A7S3LQ77-F1
#
_entry.id   AF-A0A7S3LQ77-F1
#
_cell.length_a   1.000
_cell.length_b   1.000
_cell.length_c   1.000
_cell.angle_alpha   90.00
_cell.angle_beta   90.00
_cell.angle_gamma   90.00
#
_symmetry.space_group_name_H-M   'P 1'
#
loop_
_entity.id
_entity.type
_entity.pdbx_description
1 polymer ?
#
loop_
_entity_poly.entity_id
_entity_poly.type
_entity_poly.pdbx_seq_one_letter_code
_entity_poly.pdbx_strand_id
1 'polypeptide(L)'
;GEALRRVHCLYDDGSSEDIVITELDLENHENEPDLPKHLQKLVEKCQQSDTLIEATAREQEKSLLLLGLGLAWLHADVYPKLTVHQSLMEEDAEMFGARGVSEVLDFKSRFLTEKENYVVDCIHEIDLKERVIVANFDCLIPGKLGRGTDVIKFSSDWKVIGVAAIRHNLVGKKMASITSLSTSNVS
;
A
#
# COMPACT_ATOMS: atom_id res chain seq x y z
N GLY A 1 33.95 17.26 -11.05
CA GLY A 1 34.42 17.36 -9.65
C GLY A 1 34.23 15.99 -9.08
N GLU A 2 35.31 15.32 -8.69
CA GLU A 2 35.28 13.95 -8.16
C GLU A 2 34.39 13.91 -6.91
N ALA A 3 33.45 12.97 -6.84
CA ALA A 3 32.68 12.78 -5.62
C ALA A 3 33.55 12.02 -4.61
N LEU A 4 33.86 12.67 -3.50
CA LEU A 4 34.60 12.06 -2.38
C LEU A 4 33.59 11.39 -1.45
N ARG A 5 33.64 10.07 -1.31
CA ARG A 5 32.90 9.35 -0.26
C ARG A 5 33.81 9.19 0.95
N ARG A 6 33.44 9.78 2.08
CA ARG A 6 34.12 9.54 3.37
C ARG A 6 33.47 8.35 4.05
N VAL A 7 34.27 7.32 4.34
CA VAL A 7 33.85 6.17 5.13
C VAL A 7 34.52 6.29 6.50
N HIS A 8 33.71 6.41 7.54
CA HIS A 8 34.18 6.39 8.92
C HIS A 8 34.26 4.94 9.41
N CYS A 9 35.47 4.42 9.56
CA CYS A 9 35.71 3.06 10.03
C CYS A 9 35.90 3.06 11.54
N LEU A 10 35.13 2.23 12.25
CA LEU A 10 35.29 1.96 13.68
C LEU A 10 35.82 0.53 13.87
N TYR A 11 36.89 0.38 14.64
CA TYR A 11 37.54 -0.89 14.91
C TYR A 11 37.17 -1.43 16.30
N ASP A 12 37.34 -2.74 16.51
CA ASP A 12 36.96 -3.43 17.75
C ASP A 12 37.75 -2.95 18.99
N ASP A 13 38.90 -2.32 18.79
CA ASP A 13 39.71 -1.71 19.86
C ASP A 13 39.27 -0.29 20.23
N GLY A 14 38.19 0.20 19.61
CA GLY A 14 37.65 1.54 19.82
C GLY A 14 38.39 2.64 19.05
N SER A 15 39.37 2.29 18.22
CA SER A 15 39.98 3.24 17.30
C SER A 15 39.04 3.55 16.13
N SER A 16 39.23 4.73 15.52
CA SER A 16 38.49 5.12 14.31
C SER A 16 39.43 5.78 13.31
N GLU A 17 39.12 5.60 12.03
CA GLU A 17 39.84 6.21 10.92
C GLU A 17 38.85 6.71 9.87
N ASP A 18 39.07 7.93 9.39
CA ASP A 18 38.34 8.50 8.26
C ASP A 18 39.05 8.10 6.96
N ILE A 19 38.48 7.16 6.22
CA ILE A 19 38.99 6.76 4.92
C ILE A 19 38.27 7.58 3.86
N VAL A 20 39.05 8.34 3.09
CA VAL A 20 38.56 9.08 1.92
C VAL A 20 38.71 8.15 0.72
N ILE A 21 37.58 7.64 0.21
CA ILE A 21 37.55 6.83 -1.01
C ILE A 21 37.17 7.76 -2.15
N THR A 22 38.03 7.83 -3.18
CA THR A 22 37.72 8.56 -4.41
C THR A 22 36.99 7.63 -5.38
N GLU A 23 36.03 8.13 -6.18
CA GLU A 23 35.35 7.32 -7.20
C GLU A 23 36.34 6.63 -8.17
N LEU A 24 37.53 7.22 -8.37
CA LEU A 24 38.61 6.67 -9.19
C LEU A 24 39.21 5.36 -8.67
N ASP A 25 39.10 5.07 -7.37
CA ASP A 25 39.62 3.84 -6.77
C ASP A 25 38.67 2.65 -6.99
N LEU A 26 37.39 2.89 -7.30
CA LEU A 26 36.42 1.80 -7.49
C LEU A 26 36.33 1.32 -8.95
N GLU A 27 36.62 2.18 -9.93
CA GLU A 27 36.52 1.85 -11.36
C GLU A 27 37.81 1.27 -11.97
N ASN A 28 38.98 1.44 -11.34
CA ASN A 28 40.26 0.94 -11.87
C ASN A 28 40.73 -0.41 -11.28
N HIS A 29 39.98 -1.01 -10.35
CA HIS A 29 40.39 -2.25 -9.66
C HIS A 29 39.66 -3.52 -10.14
N GLU A 30 39.23 -3.59 -11.40
CA GLU A 30 38.80 -4.87 -11.98
C GLU A 30 39.97 -5.87 -12.18
N ASN A 31 41.23 -5.47 -11.95
CA ASN A 31 42.42 -6.30 -12.22
C ASN A 31 43.52 -6.33 -11.14
N GLU A 32 43.33 -5.80 -9.93
CA GLU A 32 44.35 -5.97 -8.85
C GLU A 32 44.01 -7.12 -7.89
N PRO A 33 44.88 -8.14 -7.75
CA PRO A 33 44.50 -9.43 -7.18
C PRO A 33 44.65 -9.56 -5.65
N ASP A 34 44.79 -8.49 -4.86
CA ASP A 34 44.97 -8.68 -3.40
C ASP A 34 44.50 -7.47 -2.56
N LEU A 35 43.22 -7.11 -2.67
CA LEU A 35 42.60 -6.29 -1.62
C LEU A 35 42.64 -7.10 -0.30
N PRO A 36 43.22 -6.59 0.80
CA PRO A 36 43.22 -7.29 2.08
C PRO A 36 41.83 -7.81 2.47
N LYS A 37 41.73 -9.06 2.94
CA LYS A 37 40.45 -9.73 3.25
C LYS A 37 39.49 -8.91 4.12
N HIS A 38 40.00 -8.03 4.98
CA HIS A 38 39.18 -7.15 5.81
C HIS A 38 38.53 -6.02 4.98
N LEU A 39 39.24 -5.48 3.97
CA LEU A 39 38.70 -4.50 3.02
C LEU A 39 37.70 -5.14 2.05
N GLN A 40 37.92 -6.38 1.60
CA GLN A 40 36.92 -7.11 0.77
C GLN A 40 35.58 -7.25 1.51
N LYS A 41 35.61 -7.63 2.80
CA LYS A 41 34.41 -7.71 3.64
C LYS A 41 33.74 -6.36 3.87
N LEU A 42 34.50 -5.26 3.93
CA LEU A 42 33.96 -3.91 4.05
C LEU A 42 33.22 -3.50 2.77
N VAL A 43 33.80 -3.75 1.59
CA VAL A 43 33.17 -3.49 0.30
C VAL A 43 31.87 -4.30 0.13
N GLU A 44 31.89 -5.59 0.46
CA GLU A 44 30.69 -6.44 0.42
C GLU A 44 29.58 -5.92 1.35
N LYS A 45 29.93 -5.51 2.57
CA LYS A 45 28.96 -4.92 3.52
C LYS A 45 28.39 -3.59 3.00
N CYS A 46 29.21 -2.74 2.41
CA CYS A 46 28.76 -1.48 1.82
C CYS A 46 27.81 -1.72 0.64
N GLN A 47 28.13 -2.65 -0.26
CA GLN A 47 27.25 -3.02 -1.39
C GLN A 47 25.91 -3.63 -0.90
N GLN A 48 25.94 -4.45 0.14
CA GLN A 48 24.72 -4.99 0.77
C GLN A 48 23.87 -3.87 1.39
N SER A 49 24.50 -2.90 2.05
CA SER A 49 23.83 -1.75 2.64
C SER A 49 23.17 -0.87 1.57
N ASP A 50 23.88 -0.55 0.49
CA ASP A 50 23.34 0.25 -0.62
C ASP A 50 22.14 -0.45 -1.28
N THR A 51 22.24 -1.76 -1.50
CA THR A 51 21.14 -2.57 -2.05
C THR A 51 19.90 -2.54 -1.14
N LEU A 52 20.09 -2.62 0.19
CA LEU A 52 19.00 -2.58 1.16
C LEU A 52 18.33 -1.20 1.20
N ILE A 53 19.10 -0.13 1.12
CA ILE A 53 18.60 1.25 1.07
C ILE A 53 17.73 1.44 -0.18
N GLU A 54 18.22 1.03 -1.35
CA GLU A 54 17.45 1.12 -2.60
C GLU A 54 16.16 0.29 -2.55
N ALA A 55 16.21 -0.92 -2.02
CA ALA A 55 15.02 -1.77 -1.88
C ALA A 55 13.97 -1.11 -0.97
N THR A 56 14.42 -0.55 0.16
CA THR A 56 13.55 0.16 1.11
C THR A 56 12.92 1.40 0.47
N ALA A 57 13.71 2.18 -0.28
CA ALA A 57 13.21 3.35 -0.99
C ALA A 57 12.12 2.99 -2.02
N ARG A 58 12.36 1.94 -2.83
CA ARG A 58 11.37 1.46 -3.81
C ARG A 58 10.09 0.93 -3.14
N GLU A 59 10.21 0.31 -1.97
CA GLU A 59 9.04 -0.15 -1.21
C GLU A 59 8.22 1.02 -0.66
N GLN A 60 8.90 2.05 -0.14
CA GLN A 60 8.26 3.29 0.31
C GLN A 60 7.54 4.01 -0.83
N GLU A 61 8.16 4.12 -2.00
CA GLU A 61 7.53 4.73 -3.19
C GLU A 61 6.24 4.01 -3.59
N LYS A 62 6.26 2.67 -3.61
CA LYS A 62 5.06 1.87 -3.91
C LYS A 62 3.98 2.00 -2.85
N SER A 63 4.37 2.07 -1.57
CA SER A 63 3.41 2.29 -0.47
C SER A 63 2.73 3.67 -0.59
N LEU A 64 3.50 4.71 -0.92
CA LEU A 64 2.98 6.06 -1.17
C LEU A 64 2.07 6.11 -2.40
N LEU A 65 2.43 5.39 -3.47
CA LEU A 65 1.57 5.25 -4.65
C LEU A 65 0.23 4.59 -4.30
N LEU A 66 0.26 3.46 -3.58
CA LEU A 66 -0.93 2.75 -3.13
C LEU A 66 -1.84 3.64 -2.27
N LEU A 67 -1.24 4.37 -1.32
CA LEU A 67 -1.95 5.36 -0.51
C LEU A 67 -2.59 6.45 -1.38
N GLY A 68 -1.83 7.03 -2.32
CA GLY A 68 -2.34 8.06 -3.21
C GLY A 68 -3.55 7.61 -4.03
N LEU A 69 -3.52 6.37 -4.54
CA LEU A 69 -4.63 5.77 -5.28
C LEU A 69 -5.83 5.47 -4.39
N GLY A 70 -5.61 4.95 -3.19
CA GLY A 70 -6.64 4.75 -2.18
C GLY A 70 -7.34 6.05 -1.81
N LEU A 71 -6.58 7.12 -1.58
CA LEU A 71 -7.13 8.45 -1.29
C LEU A 71 -7.90 9.02 -2.47
N ALA A 72 -7.41 8.85 -3.71
CA ALA A 72 -8.11 9.28 -4.91
C ALA A 72 -9.47 8.57 -5.07
N TRP A 73 -9.50 7.25 -4.81
CA TRP A 73 -10.72 6.46 -4.81
C TRP A 73 -11.72 6.96 -3.76
N LEU A 74 -11.29 7.07 -2.50
CA LEU A 74 -12.13 7.50 -1.38
C LEU A 74 -12.65 8.93 -1.56
N HIS A 75 -11.81 9.83 -2.06
CA HIS A 75 -12.22 11.19 -2.41
C HIS A 75 -13.30 11.20 -3.50
N ALA A 76 -13.24 10.29 -4.47
CA ALA A 76 -14.27 10.18 -5.50
C ALA A 76 -15.61 9.70 -4.95
N ASP A 77 -15.60 8.88 -3.89
CA ASP A 77 -16.80 8.51 -3.15
C ASP A 77 -17.38 9.70 -2.36
N VAL A 78 -16.54 10.50 -1.69
CA VAL A 78 -17.00 11.71 -0.98
C VAL A 78 -17.67 12.70 -1.94
N TYR A 79 -17.01 13.05 -3.05
CA TYR A 79 -17.40 14.17 -3.93
C TYR A 79 -17.92 13.74 -5.31
N PRO A 80 -18.98 12.94 -5.33
CA PRO A 80 -19.36 11.98 -6.40
C PRO A 80 -18.60 12.07 -7.75
N LYS A 81 -17.32 11.67 -7.81
CA LYS A 81 -16.48 11.78 -9.02
C LYS A 81 -16.44 10.47 -9.83
N LEU A 82 -17.52 10.13 -10.54
CA LEU A 82 -17.62 8.87 -11.29
C LEU A 82 -16.50 8.66 -12.34
N THR A 83 -16.05 9.74 -12.99
CA THR A 83 -14.95 9.67 -13.97
C THR A 83 -13.62 9.23 -13.35
N VAL A 84 -13.38 9.59 -12.08
CA VAL A 84 -12.20 9.14 -11.34
C VAL A 84 -12.31 7.64 -11.07
N HIS A 85 -13.45 7.15 -10.59
CA HIS A 85 -13.67 5.72 -10.42
C HIS A 85 -13.44 4.96 -11.73
N GLN A 86 -14.02 5.41 -12.83
CA GLN A 86 -13.82 4.81 -14.15
C GLN A 86 -12.35 4.71 -14.54
N SER A 87 -11.58 5.79 -14.31
CA SER A 87 -10.15 5.82 -14.64
C SER A 87 -9.28 4.95 -13.74
N LEU A 88 -9.75 4.59 -12.55
CA LEU A 88 -8.98 3.85 -11.56
C LEU A 88 -9.30 2.35 -11.54
N MET A 89 -10.36 1.88 -12.19
CA MET A 89 -10.76 0.47 -12.17
C MET A 89 -10.15 -0.35 -13.32
N GLU A 90 -9.96 -1.64 -13.07
CA GLU A 90 -9.80 -2.65 -14.14
C GLU A 90 -11.14 -2.90 -14.85
N GLU A 91 -11.08 -3.42 -16.07
CA GLU A 91 -12.26 -3.72 -16.88
C GLU A 91 -13.24 -4.69 -16.18
N ASP A 92 -12.72 -5.63 -15.40
CA ASP A 92 -13.46 -6.70 -14.71
C ASP A 92 -13.66 -6.47 -13.21
N ALA A 93 -13.42 -5.25 -12.71
CA ALA A 93 -13.51 -4.92 -11.29
C ALA A 93 -14.86 -5.29 -10.65
N GLU A 94 -14.86 -5.76 -9.41
CA GLU A 94 -16.06 -6.21 -8.69
C GLU A 94 -16.36 -5.37 -7.45
N MET A 95 -17.63 -5.01 -7.25
CA MET A 95 -18.07 -4.27 -6.06
C MET A 95 -19.52 -4.64 -5.71
N PHE A 96 -19.73 -5.17 -4.50
CA PHE A 96 -21.06 -5.52 -3.97
C PHE A 96 -21.96 -6.34 -4.93
N GLY A 97 -21.35 -7.26 -5.68
CA GLY A 97 -22.05 -8.11 -6.65
C GLY A 97 -22.25 -7.49 -8.04
N ALA A 98 -21.85 -6.24 -8.27
CA ALA A 98 -21.71 -5.64 -9.59
C ALA A 98 -20.33 -6.01 -10.17
N ARG A 99 -20.27 -6.39 -11.45
CA ARG A 99 -19.03 -6.79 -12.11
C ARG A 99 -18.75 -5.98 -13.37
N GLY A 100 -17.50 -5.56 -13.49
CA GLY A 100 -17.00 -4.73 -14.57
C GLY A 100 -17.36 -3.26 -14.40
N VAL A 101 -16.61 -2.41 -15.09
CA VAL A 101 -16.66 -0.95 -14.94
C VAL A 101 -18.09 -0.39 -15.07
N SER A 102 -18.86 -0.86 -16.06
CA SER A 102 -20.21 -0.34 -16.31
C SER A 102 -21.15 -0.61 -15.13
N GLU A 103 -21.24 -1.86 -14.66
CA GLU A 103 -22.15 -2.21 -13.58
C GLU A 103 -21.75 -1.57 -12.25
N VAL A 104 -20.44 -1.44 -12.00
CA VAL A 104 -19.93 -0.76 -10.81
C VAL A 104 -20.27 0.74 -10.83
N LEU A 105 -20.12 1.40 -11.98
CA LEU A 105 -20.51 2.81 -12.13
C LEU A 105 -22.02 2.99 -12.03
N ASP A 106 -22.82 2.08 -12.58
CA ASP A 106 -24.28 2.06 -12.44
C ASP A 106 -24.72 1.80 -11.00
N PHE A 107 -23.97 1.00 -10.25
CA PHE A 107 -24.14 0.87 -8.81
C PHE A 107 -23.86 2.20 -8.12
N LYS A 108 -22.66 2.78 -8.31
CA LYS A 108 -22.25 4.01 -7.65
C LYS A 108 -23.15 5.20 -7.98
N SER A 109 -23.58 5.37 -9.22
CA SER A 109 -24.42 6.50 -9.64
C SER A 109 -25.78 6.57 -8.91
N ARG A 110 -26.30 5.44 -8.43
CA ARG A 110 -27.52 5.36 -7.63
C ARG A 110 -27.36 5.86 -6.19
N PHE A 111 -26.12 5.92 -5.71
CA PHE A 111 -25.79 6.23 -4.31
C PHE A 111 -25.05 7.56 -4.17
N LEU A 112 -24.21 7.90 -5.15
CA LEU A 112 -23.35 9.07 -5.16
C LEU A 112 -24.09 10.29 -5.73
N THR A 113 -25.19 10.70 -5.07
CA THR A 113 -26.08 11.78 -5.58
C THR A 113 -25.88 13.10 -4.86
N GLU A 114 -25.37 13.06 -3.63
CA GLU A 114 -25.21 14.25 -2.81
C GLU A 114 -23.89 14.95 -3.08
N LYS A 115 -23.79 16.23 -2.67
CA LYS A 115 -22.53 16.99 -2.71
C LYS A 115 -21.41 16.28 -1.93
N GLU A 116 -21.78 15.68 -0.80
CA GLU A 116 -20.91 14.91 0.09
C GLU A 116 -21.65 13.64 0.54
N ASN A 117 -21.18 12.46 0.11
CA ASN A 117 -21.85 11.18 0.40
C ASN A 117 -21.25 10.42 1.59
N TYR A 118 -20.01 10.75 1.95
CA TYR A 118 -19.24 10.06 2.98
C TYR A 118 -18.36 11.05 3.74
N VAL A 119 -18.00 10.68 4.97
CA VAL A 119 -16.83 11.20 5.69
C VAL A 119 -15.85 10.06 5.83
N VAL A 120 -14.62 10.23 5.36
CA VAL A 120 -13.55 9.25 5.57
C VAL A 120 -12.79 9.66 6.83
N ASP A 121 -12.88 8.85 7.87
CA ASP A 121 -12.30 9.16 9.19
C ASP A 121 -10.79 8.93 9.18
N CYS A 122 -10.37 7.73 8.81
CA CYS A 122 -8.96 7.36 8.75
C CYS A 122 -8.70 6.17 7.83
N ILE A 123 -7.45 6.11 7.34
CA ILE A 123 -6.86 4.91 6.72
C ILE A 123 -6.27 4.08 7.86
N HIS A 124 -6.76 2.86 8.04
CA HIS A 124 -6.28 1.93 9.08
C HIS A 124 -5.05 1.18 8.65
N GLU A 125 -5.01 0.79 7.37
CA GLU A 125 -3.99 -0.12 6.87
C GLU A 125 -3.70 0.14 5.39
N ILE A 126 -2.41 0.04 5.07
CA ILE A 126 -1.86 0.04 3.72
C ILE A 126 -1.04 -1.25 3.60
N ASP A 127 -1.65 -2.31 3.10
CA ASP A 127 -0.96 -3.57 2.86
C ASP A 127 -0.39 -3.56 1.44
N LEU A 128 0.89 -3.26 1.32
CA LEU A 128 1.57 -3.22 0.02
C LEU A 128 1.70 -4.61 -0.62
N LYS A 129 1.85 -5.67 0.19
CA LYS A 129 2.04 -7.03 -0.31
C LYS A 129 0.78 -7.53 -1.01
N GLU A 130 -0.37 -7.34 -0.37
CA GLU A 130 -1.68 -7.71 -0.92
C GLU A 130 -2.31 -6.60 -1.78
N ARG A 131 -1.68 -5.41 -1.79
CA ARG A 131 -2.15 -4.17 -2.44
C ARG A 131 -3.57 -3.81 -2.02
N VAL A 132 -3.75 -3.67 -0.71
CA VAL A 132 -5.04 -3.37 -0.08
C VAL A 132 -4.95 -2.08 0.73
N ILE A 133 -6.00 -1.28 0.64
CA ILE A 133 -6.26 -0.13 1.52
C ILE A 133 -7.49 -0.44 2.35
N VAL A 134 -7.39 -0.25 3.67
CA VAL A 134 -8.52 -0.38 4.61
C VAL A 134 -8.83 0.99 5.19
N ALA A 135 -10.06 1.46 5.02
CA ALA A 135 -10.45 2.81 5.43
C ALA A 135 -11.82 2.83 6.12
N ASN A 136 -11.94 3.56 7.23
CA ASN A 136 -13.23 3.80 7.85
C ASN A 136 -13.95 4.98 7.21
N PHE A 137 -15.26 4.86 7.10
CA PHE A 137 -16.13 5.93 6.66
C PHE A 137 -17.42 6.01 7.47
N ASP A 138 -17.99 7.20 7.53
CA ASP A 138 -19.38 7.45 7.88
C ASP A 138 -20.17 7.75 6.60
N CYS A 139 -21.20 6.97 6.34
CA CYS A 139 -22.07 7.15 5.19
C CYS A 139 -23.13 8.21 5.52
N LEU A 140 -23.25 9.21 4.65
CA LEU A 140 -24.19 10.32 4.77
C LEU A 140 -25.39 10.18 3.84
N ILE A 141 -25.42 9.14 3.01
CA ILE A 141 -26.50 8.91 2.04
C ILE A 141 -27.82 8.63 2.78
N PRO A 142 -28.90 9.37 2.48
CA PRO A 142 -30.21 9.14 3.08
C PRO A 142 -30.67 7.68 2.96
N GLY A 143 -31.12 7.09 4.08
CA GLY A 143 -31.53 5.68 4.13
C GLY A 143 -30.39 4.65 4.17
N LYS A 144 -29.13 5.09 4.10
CA LYS A 144 -27.91 4.25 4.24
C LYS A 144 -26.93 4.78 5.29
N LEU A 145 -27.42 5.68 6.15
CA LEU A 145 -26.65 6.31 7.22
C LEU A 145 -25.97 5.28 8.12
N GLY A 146 -24.76 5.61 8.55
CA GLY A 146 -24.01 4.85 9.53
C GLY A 146 -22.58 4.55 9.10
N ARG A 147 -21.84 3.90 10.00
CA ARG A 147 -20.41 3.68 9.85
C ARG A 147 -20.10 2.38 9.11
N GLY A 148 -18.99 2.38 8.37
CA GLY A 148 -18.42 1.17 7.80
C GLY A 148 -16.92 1.26 7.60
N THR A 149 -16.38 0.16 7.08
CA THR A 149 -15.00 0.03 6.60
C THR A 149 -15.04 -0.40 5.15
N ASP A 150 -14.34 0.30 4.29
CA ASP A 150 -14.03 -0.13 2.93
C ASP A 150 -12.69 -0.88 2.93
N VAL A 151 -12.65 -1.96 2.15
CA VAL A 151 -11.45 -2.74 1.82
C VAL A 151 -11.29 -2.68 0.30
N ILE A 152 -10.33 -1.88 -0.15
CA ILE A 152 -10.09 -1.59 -1.57
C ILE A 152 -8.86 -2.37 -2.01
N LYS A 153 -9.01 -3.22 -3.02
CA LYS A 153 -7.94 -4.07 -3.55
C LYS A 153 -7.48 -3.61 -4.93
N PHE A 154 -6.17 -3.62 -5.15
CA PHE A 154 -5.54 -3.16 -6.39
C PHE A 154 -4.80 -4.29 -7.15
N SER A 155 -4.83 -4.24 -8.48
CA SER A 155 -4.06 -5.09 -9.39
C SER A 155 -2.56 -4.76 -9.33
N SER A 156 -1.74 -5.56 -10.02
CA SER A 156 -0.33 -5.24 -10.24
C SER A 156 -0.12 -3.96 -11.07
N ASP A 157 -1.13 -3.58 -11.86
CA ASP A 157 -1.13 -2.38 -12.69
C ASP A 157 -1.72 -1.16 -11.96
N TRP A 158 -1.87 -1.29 -10.63
CA TRP A 158 -2.33 -0.22 -9.74
C TRP A 158 -3.75 0.28 -10.03
N LYS A 159 -4.62 -0.62 -10.49
CA LYS A 159 -6.05 -0.38 -10.71
C LYS A 159 -6.89 -1.11 -9.69
N VAL A 160 -8.04 -0.56 -9.32
CA VAL A 160 -8.99 -1.18 -8.42
C VAL A 160 -9.61 -2.40 -9.10
N ILE A 161 -9.47 -3.56 -8.46
CA ILE A 161 -10.06 -4.84 -8.91
C ILE A 161 -11.25 -5.26 -8.05
N GLY A 162 -11.32 -4.75 -6.82
CA GLY A 162 -12.32 -5.20 -5.87
C GLY A 162 -12.54 -4.19 -4.75
N VAL A 163 -13.80 -3.97 -4.39
CA VAL A 163 -14.15 -3.26 -3.16
C VAL A 163 -15.16 -4.06 -2.36
N ALA A 164 -14.81 -4.34 -1.12
CA ALA A 164 -15.73 -4.87 -0.11
C ALA A 164 -15.96 -3.80 0.96
N ALA A 165 -17.12 -3.87 1.61
CA ALA A 165 -17.38 -3.02 2.77
C ALA A 165 -18.09 -3.77 3.87
N ILE A 166 -17.69 -3.44 5.10
CA ILE A 166 -18.26 -3.97 6.33
C ILE A 166 -19.02 -2.82 6.98
N ARG A 167 -20.30 -3.03 7.30
CA ARG A 167 -21.10 -2.03 8.02
C ARG A 167 -21.02 -2.30 9.52
N HIS A 168 -20.68 -1.29 10.31
CA HIS A 168 -20.47 -1.43 11.76
C HIS A 168 -21.76 -1.27 12.56
N ASN A 169 -22.76 -0.59 11.99
CA ASN A 169 -24.04 -0.33 12.67
C ASN A 169 -25.16 -1.16 12.05
N LEU A 170 -25.40 -2.34 12.63
CA LEU A 170 -26.74 -2.97 12.65
C LEU A 170 -27.54 -2.47 13.87
N VAL A 171 -27.47 -1.18 14.21
CA VAL A 171 -28.29 -0.64 15.30
C VAL A 171 -29.71 -0.44 14.77
N GLY A 172 -30.57 -1.44 14.95
CA GLY A 172 -32.01 -1.36 14.64
C GLY A 172 -32.61 -2.59 13.96
N LYS A 173 -31.82 -3.55 13.48
CA LYS A 173 -32.34 -4.86 13.08
C LYS A 173 -32.18 -5.83 14.25
N LYS A 174 -33.30 -6.35 14.77
CA LYS A 174 -33.32 -7.54 15.64
C LYS A 174 -32.29 -8.52 15.11
N MET A 175 -31.29 -8.87 15.93
CA MET A 175 -30.39 -9.96 15.60
C MET A 175 -31.24 -11.19 15.28
N ALA A 176 -31.27 -11.58 14.00
CA ALA A 176 -31.69 -12.91 13.65
C ALA A 176 -30.70 -13.83 14.35
N SER A 177 -31.22 -14.66 15.25
CA SER A 177 -30.50 -15.71 15.96
C SER A 177 -29.54 -16.40 15.00
N ILE A 178 -28.24 -16.33 15.28
CA ILE A 178 -27.26 -17.24 14.67
C ILE A 178 -27.65 -18.62 15.19
N THR A 179 -28.41 -19.36 14.39
CA THR A 179 -28.67 -20.78 14.62
C THR A 179 -27.32 -21.46 14.59
N SER A 180 -26.90 -21.99 15.74
CA SER A 180 -25.72 -22.82 15.91
C SER A 180 -25.64 -23.85 14.79
N LEU A 181 -24.51 -23.86 14.07
CA LEU A 181 -24.07 -25.01 13.30
C LEU A 181 -23.95 -26.18 14.28
N SER A 182 -24.92 -27.09 14.24
CA SER A 182 -24.82 -28.38 14.90
C SER A 182 -23.62 -29.11 14.32
N THR A 183 -22.61 -29.36 15.15
CA THR A 183 -21.56 -30.33 14.86
C THR A 183 -22.22 -31.69 14.69
N SER A 184 -22.29 -32.18 13.45
CA SER A 184 -22.62 -33.58 13.17
C SER A 184 -21.48 -34.43 13.72
N ASN A 185 -21.77 -35.23 14.74
CA ASN A 185 -20.89 -36.28 15.22
C ASN A 185 -20.60 -37.23 14.05
N VAL A 186 -19.33 -37.39 13.72
CA VAL A 186 -18.84 -38.50 12.89
C VAL A 186 -18.83 -39.72 13.79
N SER A 187 -19.72 -40.67 13.50
CA SER A 187 -19.69 -42.04 14.02
C SER A 187 -18.69 -42.88 13.24
#